data_AF-A0A6M0AU73-F1
#
_entry.id   AF-A0A6M0AU73-F1
#
_cell.length_a   1.000
_cell.length_b   1.000
_cell.length_c   1.000
_cell.angle_alpha   90.00
_cell.angle_beta   90.00
_cell.angle_gamma   90.00
#
_symmetry.space_group_name_H-M   'P 1'
#
loop_
_entity.id
_entity.type
_entity.pdbx_description
1 polymer ?
#
loop_
_entity_poly.entity_id
_entity_poly.type
_entity_poly.pdbx_seq_one_letter_code
_entity_poly.pdbx_strand_id
1 'polypeptide(L)'
;KEFKTLKGHLAPVCNACFLADGQTLVSVSEDGTAKIWNIDGTEIKTVGGPINGSTLLGVKPGQGIVTRGSHTAMSDLSCDLTSDLKNLLVKGCYWIRDYLKHNPTLSESDRKLCDGILPEILNRE
;
A
#
# COMPACT_ATOMS: atom_id res chain seq x y z
N LYS A 1 1.02 21.29 6.81
CA LYS A 1 -0.02 20.88 7.78
C LYS A 1 0.05 19.37 7.87
N GLU A 2 0.42 18.82 9.03
CA GLU A 2 0.40 17.38 9.26
C GLU A 2 -1.05 16.89 9.35
N PHE A 3 -1.37 15.80 8.67
CA PHE A 3 -2.73 15.24 8.68
C PHE A 3 -2.94 14.28 9.84
N LYS A 4 -1.99 13.37 10.07
CA LYS A 4 -2.03 12.39 11.16
C LYS A 4 -0.65 11.80 11.45
N THR A 5 -0.34 11.62 12.73
CA THR A 5 0.84 10.88 13.20
C THR A 5 0.46 9.45 13.58
N LEU A 6 1.19 8.46 13.06
CA LEU A 6 1.01 7.06 13.45
C LEU A 6 2.02 6.72 14.55
N LYS A 7 1.52 6.47 15.77
CA LYS A 7 2.35 6.18 16.94
C LYS A 7 2.27 4.69 17.26
N GLY A 8 3.41 4.02 17.38
CA GLY A 8 3.45 2.61 17.78
C GLY A 8 4.80 1.94 17.59
N HIS A 9 5.64 2.41 16.69
CA HIS A 9 7.02 1.94 16.58
C HIS A 9 7.86 2.42 17.75
N LEU A 10 8.74 1.55 18.24
CA LEU A 10 9.59 1.78 19.41
C LEU A 10 11.03 2.19 19.03
N ALA A 11 11.33 2.18 17.74
CA ALA A 11 12.60 2.60 17.15
C ALA A 11 12.33 3.36 15.84
N PRO A 12 13.37 3.91 15.19
CA PRO A 12 13.21 4.62 13.93
C PRO A 12 12.52 3.77 12.86
N VAL A 13 11.54 4.37 12.18
CA VAL A 13 10.92 3.80 10.99
C VAL A 13 11.92 3.91 9.85
N CYS A 14 12.35 2.77 9.32
CA CYS A 14 13.35 2.72 8.25
C CYS A 14 12.73 2.78 6.87
N ASN A 15 11.48 2.32 6.69
CA ASN A 15 10.77 2.39 5.42
C ASN A 15 9.24 2.37 5.63
N ALA A 16 8.49 2.94 4.68
CA ALA A 16 7.03 2.91 4.68
C ALA A 16 6.48 2.96 3.24
N CYS A 17 5.40 2.23 2.98
CA CYS A 17 4.75 2.15 1.67
C CYS A 17 3.24 2.13 1.81
N PHE A 18 2.53 2.59 0.77
CA PHE A 18 1.09 2.36 0.64
C PHE A 18 0.84 1.06 -0.15
N LEU A 19 -0.16 0.29 0.26
CA LEU A 19 -0.68 -0.81 -0.55
C LEU A 19 -1.50 -0.27 -1.73
N ALA A 20 -1.69 -1.10 -2.75
CA ALA A 20 -2.44 -0.75 -3.96
C ALA A 20 -3.93 -0.44 -3.72
N ASP A 21 -4.46 -0.78 -2.54
CA ASP A 21 -5.83 -0.45 -2.13
C ASP A 21 -6.01 1.04 -1.75
N GLY A 22 -4.92 1.80 -1.62
CA GLY A 22 -4.90 3.22 -1.26
C GLY A 22 -5.40 3.52 0.17
N GLN A 23 -5.76 2.51 0.94
CA GLN A 23 -6.35 2.62 2.28
C GLN A 23 -5.44 2.01 3.34
N THR A 24 -4.45 1.23 2.92
CA THR A 24 -3.53 0.54 3.83
C THR A 24 -2.11 1.05 3.65
N LEU A 25 -1.44 1.33 4.76
CA LEU A 25 -0.02 1.68 4.84
C LEU A 25 0.72 0.56 5.57
N VAL A 26 1.90 0.20 5.08
CA VAL A 26 2.83 -0.68 5.78
C VAL A 26 4.06 0.13 6.16
N SER A 27 4.46 0.07 7.42
CA SER A 27 5.72 0.65 7.91
C SER A 27 6.59 -0.44 8.51
N VAL A 28 7.90 -0.31 8.35
CA VAL A 28 8.91 -1.16 8.97
C VAL A 28 9.85 -0.32 9.82
N SER A 29 10.26 -0.86 10.94
CA SER A 29 11.04 -0.15 11.95
C SER A 29 12.20 -1.00 12.45
N GLU A 30 13.27 -0.33 12.87
CA GLU A 30 14.42 -0.96 13.52
C GLU A 30 14.06 -1.70 14.82
N ASP A 31 12.83 -1.53 15.34
CA ASP A 31 12.31 -2.30 16.48
C ASP A 31 12.05 -3.79 16.13
N GLY A 32 12.29 -4.19 14.88
CA GLY A 32 12.09 -5.55 14.39
C GLY A 32 10.65 -5.85 14.00
N THR A 33 9.79 -4.83 13.96
CA THR A 33 8.38 -4.97 13.61
C THR A 33 8.03 -4.27 12.31
N ALA A 34 7.08 -4.86 11.60
CA ALA A 34 6.32 -4.23 10.54
C ALA A 34 4.90 -3.98 11.04
N LYS A 35 4.39 -2.77 10.89
CA LYS A 35 3.01 -2.41 11.24
C LYS A 35 2.21 -2.11 9.99
N ILE A 36 1.00 -2.64 9.96
CA ILE A 36 0.00 -2.42 8.91
C ILE A 36 -1.05 -1.50 9.51
N TRP A 37 -1.32 -0.40 8.82
CA TRP A 37 -2.19 0.68 9.25
C TRP A 37 -3.28 0.89 8.22
N ASN A 38 -4.46 1.27 8.68
CA ASN A 38 -5.43 1.93 7.84
C ASN A 38 -5.06 3.43 7.73
N ILE A 39 -5.42 4.09 6.63
CA ILE A 39 -5.25 5.53 6.40
C ILE A 39 -5.95 6.38 7.46
N ASP A 40 -6.98 5.84 8.11
CA ASP A 40 -7.61 6.42 9.29
C ASP A 40 -6.70 6.42 10.52
N GLY A 41 -5.49 5.86 10.43
CA GLY A 41 -4.47 5.76 11.47
C GLY A 41 -4.68 4.63 12.48
N THR A 42 -5.64 3.75 12.26
CA THR A 42 -5.84 2.55 13.06
C THR A 42 -4.78 1.50 12.72
N GLU A 43 -4.12 0.95 13.73
CA GLU A 43 -3.24 -0.21 13.53
C GLU A 43 -4.09 -1.45 13.26
N ILE A 44 -3.96 -2.03 12.08
CA ILE A 44 -4.66 -3.25 11.68
C ILE A 44 -3.92 -4.46 12.25
N LYS A 45 -2.59 -4.48 12.11
CA LYS A 45 -1.78 -5.64 12.45
C LYS A 45 -0.32 -5.26 12.67
N THR A 46 0.31 -5.91 13.64
CA THR A 46 1.76 -5.96 13.78
C THR A 46 2.28 -7.33 13.33
N VAL A 47 3.40 -7.35 12.61
CA VAL A 47 4.12 -8.54 12.16
C VAL A 47 5.57 -8.44 12.61
N GLY A 48 6.13 -9.55 13.10
CA GLY A 48 7.46 -9.57 13.71
C GLY A 48 7.38 -9.39 15.23
N GLY A 49 8.53 -9.13 15.86
CA GLY A 49 8.61 -8.99 17.31
C GLY A 49 9.88 -8.26 17.74
N PRO A 50 9.92 -7.76 18.99
CA PRO A 50 11.08 -7.03 19.52
C PRO A 50 12.35 -7.88 19.41
N ILE A 51 13.35 -7.33 18.74
CA ILE A 51 14.63 -8.02 18.50
C ILE A 51 15.52 -7.99 19.74
N ASN A 52 15.35 -8.97 20.63
CA ASN A 52 16.28 -9.21 21.72
C ASN A 52 17.46 -10.06 21.20
N GLY A 53 18.45 -9.39 20.61
CA GLY A 53 19.70 -10.01 20.17
C GLY A 53 19.77 -10.32 18.68
N SER A 54 20.40 -9.40 17.94
CA SER A 54 21.16 -9.64 16.70
C SER A 54 20.63 -10.71 15.72
N THR A 55 19.33 -10.74 15.42
CA THR A 55 18.77 -11.47 14.27
C THR A 55 17.53 -10.73 13.78
N LEU A 56 17.58 -10.19 12.57
CA LEU A 56 16.45 -9.48 11.95
C LEU A 56 15.53 -10.45 11.23
N LEU A 57 14.23 -10.19 11.30
CA LEU A 57 13.19 -10.90 10.56
C LEU A 57 12.76 -10.03 9.37
N GLY A 58 13.13 -10.43 8.15
CA GLY A 58 12.65 -9.77 6.93
C GLY A 58 11.23 -10.24 6.60
N VAL A 59 10.31 -9.29 6.43
CA VAL A 59 8.92 -9.56 6.03
C VAL A 59 8.76 -9.13 4.57
N LYS A 60 8.55 -10.08 3.65
CA LYS A 60 8.00 -9.78 2.32
C LYS A 60 6.49 -9.95 2.37
N PRO A 61 5.70 -8.87 2.41
CA PRO A 61 4.26 -9.01 2.49
C PRO A 61 3.76 -9.50 1.11
N GLY A 62 2.76 -10.39 1.10
CA GLY A 62 2.14 -10.94 -0.13
C GLY A 62 2.48 -12.39 -0.48
N GLN A 63 3.55 -12.97 0.09
CA GLN A 63 3.98 -14.34 -0.27
C GLN A 63 4.19 -15.30 0.92
N GLY A 64 4.05 -14.82 2.17
CA GLY A 64 4.07 -15.69 3.36
C GLY A 64 5.42 -16.38 3.65
N ILE A 65 6.54 -15.90 3.11
CA ILE A 65 7.87 -16.47 3.38
C ILE A 65 8.72 -15.45 4.15
N VAL A 66 9.14 -15.84 5.36
CA VAL A 66 10.10 -15.11 6.21
C VAL A 66 11.50 -15.54 5.79
N THR A 67 12.29 -14.63 5.22
CA THR A 67 13.69 -14.91 4.86
C THR A 67 14.65 -14.32 5.89
N ARG A 68 15.60 -15.16 6.33
CA ARG A 68 16.63 -14.86 7.32
C ARG A 68 17.75 -14.05 6.66
N GLY A 69 17.94 -12.79 7.04
CA GLY A 69 18.97 -11.92 6.47
C GLY A 69 19.50 -10.89 7.47
N SER A 70 20.83 -10.73 7.50
CA SER A 70 21.59 -9.75 8.29
C SER A 70 21.15 -8.30 8.03
N HIS A 71 21.54 -7.38 8.93
CA HIS A 71 21.34 -5.92 9.08
C HIS A 71 20.88 -5.04 7.89
N THR A 72 20.98 -5.51 6.66
CA THR A 72 20.57 -4.85 5.41
C THR A 72 19.20 -5.27 4.90
N ALA A 73 18.51 -6.24 5.52
CA ALA A 73 17.23 -6.76 5.01
C ALA A 73 16.01 -5.86 5.26
N MET A 74 16.11 -4.82 6.11
CA MET A 74 14.96 -3.99 6.49
C MET A 74 14.74 -2.77 5.58
N SER A 75 15.73 -2.43 4.74
CA SER A 75 15.59 -1.35 3.75
C SER A 75 14.75 -1.75 2.55
N ASP A 76 14.65 -3.05 2.26
CA ASP A 76 13.94 -3.57 1.10
C ASP A 76 12.49 -3.93 1.46
N LEU A 77 11.74 -2.92 1.93
CA LEU A 77 10.29 -3.00 1.86
C LEU A 77 9.88 -2.76 0.39
N SER A 78 10.08 -3.77 -0.45
CA SER A 78 9.34 -3.85 -1.71
C SER A 78 7.90 -4.22 -1.35
N CYS A 79 7.03 -3.23 -1.42
CA CYS A 79 5.59 -3.49 -1.43
C CYS A 79 5.15 -3.97 -2.80
N ASP A 80 5.78 -5.05 -3.27
CA ASP A 80 5.27 -5.92 -4.32
C ASP A 80 4.12 -6.77 -3.77
N LEU A 81 3.12 -6.12 -3.17
CA LEU A 81 1.83 -6.75 -2.88
C LEU A 81 0.91 -6.52 -4.06
N THR A 82 1.24 -7.23 -5.13
CA THR A 82 0.47 -7.37 -6.36
C THR A 82 0.32 -6.09 -7.19
N SER A 83 0.73 -6.22 -8.47
CA SER A 83 0.04 -5.62 -9.62
C SER A 83 0.55 -4.30 -10.20
N ASP A 84 1.70 -4.33 -10.89
CA ASP A 84 2.09 -3.23 -11.79
C ASP A 84 1.03 -2.95 -12.85
N LEU A 85 0.40 -3.99 -13.42
CA LEU A 85 -0.62 -3.79 -14.44
C LEU A 85 -1.96 -3.29 -13.87
N LYS A 86 -2.51 -3.89 -12.79
CA LYS A 86 -3.80 -3.39 -12.26
C LYS A 86 -3.66 -2.00 -11.67
N ASN A 87 -2.53 -1.67 -11.04
CA ASN A 87 -2.29 -0.34 -10.48
C ASN A 87 -2.16 0.70 -11.61
N LEU A 88 -1.45 0.36 -12.68
CA LEU A 88 -1.37 1.22 -13.87
C LEU A 88 -2.75 1.42 -14.50
N LEU A 89 -3.56 0.37 -14.60
CA LEU A 89 -4.92 0.45 -15.13
C LEU A 89 -5.82 1.32 -14.25
N VAL A 90 -5.75 1.18 -12.92
CA VAL A 90 -6.48 2.04 -11.98
C VAL A 90 -6.08 3.51 -12.18
N LYS A 91 -4.78 3.81 -12.19
CA LYS A 91 -4.28 5.19 -12.38
C LYS A 91 -4.68 5.79 -13.73
N GLY A 92 -4.57 5.01 -14.80
CA GLY A 92 -5.01 5.42 -16.13
C GLY A 92 -6.50 5.73 -16.17
N CYS A 93 -7.32 4.86 -15.54
CA CYS A 93 -8.75 5.06 -15.44
C CYS A 93 -9.13 6.30 -14.61
N TYR A 94 -8.40 6.58 -13.55
CA TYR A 94 -8.59 7.81 -12.77
C TYR A 94 -8.36 9.07 -13.60
N TRP A 95 -7.31 9.11 -14.43
CA TRP A 95 -6.99 10.29 -15.23
C TRP A 95 -8.01 10.57 -16.32
N ILE A 96 -8.57 9.52 -16.93
CA ILE A 96 -9.47 9.67 -18.07
C ILE A 96 -10.96 9.75 -17.67
N ARG A 97 -11.32 9.47 -16.41
CA ARG A 97 -12.74 9.35 -15.99
C ARG A 97 -13.59 10.59 -16.35
N ASP A 98 -13.04 11.78 -16.15
CA ASP A 98 -13.79 13.03 -16.37
C ASP A 98 -14.02 13.24 -17.87
N TYR A 99 -13.04 12.87 -18.70
CA TYR A 99 -13.16 12.88 -20.15
C TYR A 99 -14.20 11.85 -20.63
N LEU A 100 -14.19 10.63 -20.10
CA LEU A 100 -15.17 9.60 -20.44
C LEU A 100 -16.60 9.99 -20.06
N LYS A 101 -16.79 10.72 -18.95
CA LYS A 101 -18.12 11.21 -18.52
C LYS A 101 -18.62 12.38 -19.37
N HIS A 102 -17.77 13.36 -19.66
CA HIS A 102 -18.25 14.65 -20.16
C HIS A 102 -18.11 14.85 -21.67
N ASN A 103 -17.31 14.04 -22.37
CA ASN A 103 -17.15 14.23 -23.81
C ASN A 103 -18.43 13.80 -24.57
N PRO A 104 -19.11 14.71 -25.31
CA PRO A 104 -20.34 14.39 -26.04
C PRO A 104 -20.11 13.54 -27.30
N THR A 105 -18.87 13.41 -27.78
CA THR A 105 -18.56 12.67 -29.02
C THR A 105 -18.25 11.19 -28.80
N LEU A 106 -18.20 10.72 -27.55
CA LEU A 106 -17.86 9.34 -27.22
C LEU A 106 -19.07 8.41 -27.34
N SER A 107 -18.80 7.17 -27.76
CA SER A 107 -19.78 6.11 -27.79
C SER A 107 -20.10 5.59 -26.38
N GLU A 108 -21.29 5.03 -26.19
CA GLU A 108 -21.70 4.43 -24.90
C GLU A 108 -20.78 3.28 -24.44
N SER A 109 -20.10 2.61 -25.38
CA SER A 109 -19.12 1.58 -25.08
C SER A 109 -17.84 2.16 -24.47
N ASP A 110 -17.35 3.27 -25.02
CA ASP A 110 -16.11 3.92 -24.53
C ASP A 110 -16.31 4.54 -23.14
N ARG A 111 -17.53 4.95 -22.82
CA ARG A 111 -17.89 5.45 -21.47
C ARG A 111 -17.67 4.40 -20.37
N LYS A 112 -17.68 3.12 -20.74
CA LYS A 112 -17.58 1.96 -19.83
C LYS A 112 -16.19 1.34 -19.79
N LEU A 113 -15.19 1.97 -20.40
CA LEU A 113 -13.82 1.43 -20.53
C LEU A 113 -13.17 1.10 -19.16
N CYS A 114 -13.60 1.78 -18.10
CA CYS A 114 -13.06 1.64 -16.75
C CYS A 114 -13.98 0.88 -15.78
N ASP A 115 -15.08 0.32 -16.28
CA ASP A 115 -16.01 -0.48 -15.49
C ASP A 115 -15.30 -1.72 -14.93
N GLY A 116 -15.41 -1.95 -13.62
CA GLY A 116 -14.74 -3.07 -12.95
C GLY A 116 -13.24 -2.88 -12.70
N ILE A 117 -12.65 -1.75 -13.12
CA ILE A 117 -11.26 -1.38 -12.81
C ILE A 117 -11.19 -0.47 -11.58
N LEU A 118 -12.07 0.54 -11.49
CA LEU A 118 -12.09 1.47 -10.37
C LEU A 118 -12.82 0.86 -9.15
N PRO A 119 -12.26 0.97 -7.92
CA PRO A 119 -12.97 0.54 -6.71
C PRO A 119 -14.25 1.36 -6.49
N GLU A 120 -15.31 0.70 -6.01
CA GLU A 120 -16.67 1.28 -5.87
C GLU A 120 -16.74 2.58 -5.07
N ILE A 121 -15.78 2.82 -4.19
CA ILE A 121 -15.67 4.01 -3.33
C ILE A 121 -15.48 5.28 -4.18
N LEU A 122 -14.95 5.15 -5.40
CA LEU A 122 -14.68 6.26 -6.33
C LEU A 122 -15.84 6.56 -7.27
N ASN A 123 -16.83 5.68 -7.29
CA ASN A 123 -18.06 5.85 -8.06
C ASN A 123 -19.15 6.58 -7.24
N ARG A 124 -18.83 7.01 -6.01
CA ARG A 124 -19.72 7.86 -5.22
C ARG A 124 -19.43 9.32 -5.53
N GLU A 125 -20.21 9.88 -6.44
CA GLU A 125 -20.45 11.32 -6.57
C GLU A 125 -21.80 11.67 -5.92
#